data_AF-A0A447U996-F1
#
_entry.id   AF-A0A447U996-F1
#
_cell.length_a   1.000
_cell.length_b   1.000
_cell.length_c   1.000
_cell.angle_alpha   90.00
_cell.angle_beta   90.00
_cell.angle_gamma   90.00
#
_symmetry.space_group_name_H-M   'P 1'
#
loop_
_entity.id
_entity.type
_entity.pdbx_description
1 polymer ?
#
loop_
_entity_poly.entity_id
_entity_poly.type
_entity_poly.pdbx_seq_one_letter_code
_entity_poly.pdbx_strand_id
1 'polypeptide(L)'
;MARDRNALELLLGQPLTPELSRRLNEAVTLTEGAIPTTLPGGLPSDLLVRRPDIRAAEYRLRGANARIGAARAAFFPTISLTGAAGTASASLSGLFEPGSGSWRFLPQITLPLFHGGALRADLDRAHVQKQIEIARYENVIQQAFRDVADGLAGQRTLNDQVQSEQRAVEASQIAYELAGLRFQEGVDDYLTLLDTHRMLYGAQQRLVRTRLMQQLNIINLYKALGGGWREYSEKKARLAQIAPASPVRRAR
;
A
#
# COMPACT_ATOMS: atom_id res chain seq x y z
N MET A 1 13.41 -21.99 -0.48
CA MET A 1 12.79 -22.32 -1.78
C MET A 1 11.29 -22.60 -1.69
N ALA A 2 10.81 -23.66 -1.01
CA ALA A 2 9.35 -23.89 -0.93
C ALA A 2 8.58 -22.74 -0.26
N ARG A 3 9.13 -22.18 0.83
CA ARG A 3 8.54 -21.01 1.51
C ARG A 3 8.47 -19.77 0.62
N ASP A 4 9.53 -19.48 -0.13
CA ASP A 4 9.62 -18.30 -1.01
C ASP A 4 8.66 -18.42 -2.20
N ARG A 5 8.47 -19.64 -2.73
CA ARG A 5 7.47 -19.91 -3.79
C ARG A 5 6.05 -19.74 -3.30
N ASN A 6 5.73 -20.32 -2.15
CA ASN A 6 4.39 -20.20 -1.58
C ASN A 6 4.05 -18.73 -1.30
N ALA A 7 5.04 -17.93 -0.86
CA ALA A 7 4.87 -16.49 -0.69
C ALA A 7 4.60 -15.77 -2.02
N LEU A 8 5.29 -16.15 -3.11
CA LEU A 8 5.05 -15.58 -4.43
C LEU A 8 3.68 -15.96 -4.98
N GLU A 9 3.25 -17.21 -4.86
CA GLU A 9 1.92 -17.67 -5.27
C GLU A 9 0.81 -16.92 -4.53
N LEU A 10 0.98 -16.71 -3.22
CA LEU A 10 0.06 -15.93 -2.42
C LEU A 10 -0.05 -14.48 -2.93
N LEU A 11 1.07 -13.86 -3.30
CA LEU A 11 1.09 -12.48 -3.83
C LEU A 11 0.50 -12.39 -5.24
N LEU A 12 0.69 -13.42 -6.08
CA LEU A 12 0.11 -13.49 -7.42
C LEU A 12 -1.40 -13.82 -7.39
N GLY A 13 -1.87 -14.47 -6.33
CA GLY A 13 -3.25 -14.93 -6.20
C GLY A 13 -3.59 -16.12 -7.10
N GLN A 14 -2.59 -16.77 -7.69
CA GLN A 14 -2.73 -17.90 -8.61
C GLN A 14 -1.47 -18.78 -8.55
N PRO A 15 -1.57 -20.08 -8.87
CA PRO A 15 -0.41 -20.96 -8.93
C PRO A 15 0.59 -20.49 -10.00
N LEU A 16 1.88 -20.74 -9.77
CA LEU A 16 2.92 -20.40 -10.74
C LEU A 16 2.72 -21.20 -12.03
N THR A 17 2.78 -20.53 -13.18
CA THR A 17 2.75 -21.24 -14.46
C THR A 17 4.00 -22.13 -14.59
N PRO A 18 3.93 -23.24 -15.34
CA PRO A 18 5.08 -24.13 -15.54
C PRO A 18 6.30 -23.38 -16.10
N GLU A 19 6.06 -22.39 -16.96
CA GLU A 19 7.10 -21.55 -17.56
C GLU A 19 7.77 -20.63 -16.52
N LEU A 20 6.99 -19.95 -15.67
CA LEU A 20 7.53 -19.10 -14.61
C LEU A 20 8.29 -19.95 -13.58
N SER A 21 7.77 -21.13 -13.27
CA SER A 21 8.44 -22.08 -12.38
C SER A 21 9.78 -22.54 -12.93
N ARG A 22 9.88 -22.81 -14.24
CA ARG A 22 11.13 -23.17 -14.90
C ARG A 22 12.15 -22.02 -14.82
N ARG A 23 11.75 -20.79 -15.15
CA ARG A 23 12.59 -19.60 -15.03
C ARG A 23 13.08 -19.34 -13.60
N LEU A 24 12.26 -19.61 -12.59
CA LEU A 24 12.65 -19.48 -11.18
C LEU A 24 13.58 -20.61 -10.69
N ASN A 25 13.66 -21.73 -11.41
CA ASN A 25 14.63 -22.80 -11.13
C ASN A 25 16.01 -22.51 -11.73
N GLU A 26 16.09 -21.61 -12.71
CA GLU A 26 17.37 -21.22 -13.31
C GLU A 26 18.18 -20.41 -12.29
N ALA A 27 19.46 -20.75 -12.15
CA ALA A 27 20.38 -20.00 -11.30
C ALA A 27 20.64 -18.63 -11.91
N VAL A 28 19.87 -17.63 -11.48
CA VAL A 28 20.09 -16.23 -11.87
C VAL A 28 21.02 -15.59 -10.85
N THR A 29 22.18 -15.13 -11.30
CA THR A 29 23.06 -14.30 -10.49
C THR A 29 22.35 -12.99 -10.18
N LEU A 30 22.24 -12.62 -8.90
CA LEU A 30 21.77 -11.29 -8.50
C LEU A 30 22.83 -10.27 -8.92
N THR A 31 22.72 -9.76 -10.15
CA THR A 31 23.60 -8.71 -10.67
C THR A 31 23.20 -7.34 -10.14
N GLU A 32 24.20 -6.48 -9.95
CA GLU A 32 23.98 -5.06 -9.74
C GLU A 32 23.27 -4.48 -10.99
N GLY A 33 22.15 -3.78 -10.78
CA GLY A 33 21.38 -3.17 -11.87
C GLY A 33 20.12 -3.93 -12.34
N ALA A 34 19.74 -5.05 -11.70
CA ALA A 34 18.46 -5.72 -11.99
C ALA A 34 17.23 -4.83 -11.73
N ILE A 35 17.38 -3.80 -10.91
CA ILE A 35 16.37 -2.77 -10.63
C ILE A 35 17.01 -1.41 -10.93
N PRO A 36 16.33 -0.50 -11.66
CA PRO A 36 16.86 0.83 -11.93
C PRO A 36 17.26 1.54 -10.62
N THR A 37 18.55 1.85 -10.47
CA THR A 37 19.13 2.46 -9.26
C THR A 37 18.92 3.97 -9.19
N THR A 38 18.51 4.61 -10.29
CA THR A 38 18.20 6.04 -10.37
C THR A 38 16.71 6.27 -10.14
N LEU A 39 16.31 6.18 -8.87
CA LEU A 39 15.04 6.75 -8.43
C LEU A 39 15.22 8.28 -8.36
N PRO A 40 14.35 9.09 -8.98
CA PRO A 40 14.43 10.53 -8.81
C PRO A 40 14.25 10.82 -7.33
N GLY A 41 15.27 11.41 -6.71
CA GLY A 41 15.19 11.96 -5.36
C GLY A 41 14.17 13.08 -5.35
N GLY A 42 12.89 12.72 -5.19
CA GLY A 42 11.80 13.68 -5.12
C GLY A 42 11.89 14.49 -3.85
N LEU A 43 11.37 15.72 -3.89
CA LEU A 43 11.33 16.56 -2.71
C LEU A 43 10.34 15.99 -1.68
N PRO A 44 10.61 16.15 -0.38
CA PRO A 44 9.67 16.04 0.73
C PRO A 44 8.20 16.40 0.41
N SER A 45 8.00 17.52 -0.27
CA SER A 45 6.69 18.08 -0.60
C SER A 45 5.93 17.27 -1.65
N ASP A 46 6.62 16.59 -2.56
CA ASP A 46 5.97 15.80 -3.61
C ASP A 46 5.27 14.56 -3.05
N LEU A 47 5.73 14.06 -1.89
CA LEU A 47 5.13 12.92 -1.18
C LEU A 47 3.67 13.20 -0.80
N LEU A 48 3.35 14.44 -0.40
CA LEU A 48 2.01 14.84 0.01
C LEU A 48 0.96 14.62 -1.08
N VAL A 49 1.36 14.73 -2.34
CA VAL A 49 0.46 14.61 -3.50
C VAL A 49 0.55 13.22 -4.16
N ARG A 50 1.70 12.55 -4.04
CA ARG A 50 1.97 11.26 -4.72
C ARG A 50 1.58 10.04 -3.88
N ARG A 51 1.77 10.08 -2.56
CA ARG A 51 1.61 8.89 -1.71
C ARG A 51 0.13 8.61 -1.39
N PRO A 52 -0.40 7.42 -1.73
CA PRO A 52 -1.83 7.11 -1.54
C PRO A 52 -2.29 7.08 -0.07
N ASP A 53 -1.42 6.69 0.85
CA ASP A 53 -1.70 6.62 2.29
C ASP A 53 -1.89 8.00 2.92
N ILE A 54 -1.06 8.99 2.56
CA ILE A 54 -1.21 10.39 2.98
C ILE A 54 -2.56 10.94 2.48
N ARG A 55 -2.90 10.70 1.20
CA ARG A 55 -4.19 11.11 0.64
C ARG A 55 -5.37 10.44 1.35
N ALA A 56 -5.27 9.15 1.66
CA ALA A 56 -6.30 8.44 2.40
C ALA A 56 -6.51 9.04 3.81
N ALA A 57 -5.43 9.39 4.50
CA ALA A 57 -5.50 10.07 5.80
C ALA A 57 -6.13 11.47 5.68
N GLU A 58 -5.79 12.24 4.63
CA GLU A 58 -6.39 13.55 4.38
C GLU A 58 -7.91 13.45 4.15
N TYR A 59 -8.39 12.49 3.35
CA TYR A 59 -9.82 12.31 3.14
C TYR A 59 -10.56 11.86 4.41
N ARG A 60 -9.93 11.06 5.28
CA ARG A 60 -10.49 10.72 6.60
C ARG A 60 -10.63 11.97 7.48
N LEU A 61 -9.61 12.83 7.52
CA LEU A 61 -9.65 14.11 8.21
C LEU A 61 -10.77 15.02 7.68
N ARG A 62 -10.90 15.14 6.36
CA ARG A 62 -12.01 15.89 5.73
C ARG A 62 -13.37 15.32 6.12
N GLY A 63 -13.51 14.00 6.16
CA GLY A 63 -14.72 13.31 6.63
C GLY A 63 -15.04 13.60 8.10
N ALA A 64 -14.03 13.58 8.98
CA ALA A 64 -14.21 13.95 10.38
C ALA A 64 -14.62 15.43 10.54
N ASN A 65 -14.04 16.34 9.74
CA ASN A 65 -14.45 17.74 9.73
C ASN A 65 -15.91 17.92 9.27
N ALA A 66 -16.37 17.15 8.28
CA ALA A 66 -17.77 17.18 7.84
C ALA A 66 -18.75 16.70 8.95
N ARG A 67 -18.33 15.75 9.79
CA ARG A 67 -19.14 15.29 10.94
C ARG A 67 -19.38 16.39 11.98
N ILE A 68 -18.46 17.35 12.12
CA ILE A 68 -18.71 18.54 12.96
C ILE A 68 -19.90 19.33 12.41
N GLY A 69 -19.99 19.50 11.08
CA GLY A 69 -21.14 20.14 10.44
C GLY A 69 -22.44 19.41 10.74
N ALA A 70 -22.44 18.07 10.67
CA ALA A 70 -23.60 17.26 11.03
C ALA A 70 -24.00 17.39 12.51
N ALA A 71 -23.02 17.38 13.43
CA ALA A 71 -23.27 17.59 14.86
C ALA A 71 -23.81 18.99 15.15
N ARG A 72 -23.31 20.02 14.45
CA ARG A 72 -23.86 21.39 14.52
C ARG A 72 -25.29 21.47 13.99
N ALA A 73 -25.60 20.76 12.91
CA ALA A 73 -26.94 20.73 12.33
C ALA A 73 -27.98 20.17 13.31
N ALA A 74 -27.59 19.28 14.22
CA ALA A 74 -28.49 18.73 15.24
C ALA A 74 -29.02 19.78 16.25
N PHE A 75 -28.42 20.98 16.32
CA PHE A 75 -28.95 22.10 17.12
C PHE A 75 -30.03 22.90 16.41
N PHE A 76 -30.20 22.71 15.10
CA PHE A 76 -31.18 23.44 14.30
C PHE A 76 -32.49 22.64 14.15
N PRO A 77 -33.60 23.31 13.77
CA PRO A 77 -34.84 22.61 13.49
C PRO A 77 -34.67 21.58 12.37
N THR A 78 -35.14 20.35 12.60
CA THR A 78 -35.28 19.35 11.55
C THR A 78 -36.64 19.52 10.88
N ILE A 79 -36.66 19.65 9.56
CA ILE A 79 -37.87 19.73 8.75
C ILE A 79 -38.03 18.40 8.03
N SER A 80 -39.09 17.65 8.32
CA SER A 80 -39.45 16.41 7.63
C SER A 80 -40.75 16.59 6.88
N LEU A 81 -40.81 16.10 5.64
CA LEU A 81 -42.00 16.18 4.81
C LEU A 81 -42.43 14.78 4.35
N THR A 82 -43.63 14.38 4.75
CA THR A 82 -44.22 13.09 4.35
C THR A 82 -45.38 13.33 3.40
N GLY A 83 -45.32 12.75 2.20
CA GLY A 83 -46.37 12.84 1.19
C GLY A 83 -46.79 11.45 0.71
N ALA A 84 -48.07 11.26 0.44
CA ALA A 84 -48.60 10.06 -0.18
C ALA A 84 -49.73 10.42 -1.15
N ALA A 85 -49.85 9.68 -2.25
CA ALA A 85 -50.96 9.79 -3.19
C ALA A 85 -51.30 8.40 -3.72
N GLY A 86 -52.58 8.13 -3.95
CA GLY A 86 -53.06 6.84 -4.39
C GLY A 86 -54.58 6.80 -4.31
N THR A 87 -55.12 5.65 -3.95
CA THR A 87 -56.56 5.48 -3.74
C THR A 87 -56.84 4.95 -2.35
N ALA A 88 -57.97 5.35 -1.79
CA ALA A 88 -58.45 4.89 -0.51
C ALA A 88 -59.96 4.66 -0.61
N SER A 89 -60.41 3.49 -0.15
CA SER A 89 -61.83 3.11 -0.13
C SER A 89 -62.14 2.37 1.16
N ALA A 90 -63.38 2.46 1.63
CA ALA A 90 -63.87 1.72 2.80
C ALA A 90 -64.09 0.22 2.50
N SER A 91 -64.18 -0.16 1.23
CA SER A 91 -64.26 -1.55 0.76
C SER A 91 -63.26 -1.80 -0.38
N LEU A 92 -62.80 -3.04 -0.53
CA LEU A 92 -61.82 -3.40 -1.55
C LEU A 92 -62.34 -3.18 -2.99
N SER A 93 -63.64 -3.37 -3.22
CA SER A 93 -64.26 -3.19 -4.53
C SER A 93 -64.19 -1.74 -5.03
N GLY A 94 -64.27 -0.76 -4.14
CA GLY A 94 -64.22 0.66 -4.49
C GLY A 94 -62.81 1.24 -4.66
N LEU A 95 -61.74 0.44 -4.51
CA LEU A 95 -60.37 0.95 -4.43
C LEU A 95 -59.86 1.59 -5.73
N PHE A 96 -60.44 1.27 -6.88
CA PHE A 96 -60.05 1.85 -8.18
C PHE A 96 -61.22 2.50 -8.92
N GLU A 97 -62.34 2.71 -8.22
CA GLU A 97 -63.50 3.39 -8.81
C GLU A 97 -63.27 4.91 -8.91
N PRO A 98 -63.95 5.59 -9.84
CA PRO A 98 -63.93 7.06 -9.91
C PRO A 98 -64.32 7.68 -8.57
N GLY A 99 -63.49 8.58 -8.04
CA GLY A 99 -63.70 9.21 -6.73
C GLY A 99 -62.95 8.57 -5.56
N SER A 100 -62.27 7.42 -5.76
CA SER A 100 -61.42 6.78 -4.74
C SER A 100 -60.04 7.44 -4.55
N GLY A 101 -59.72 8.48 -5.34
CA GLY A 101 -58.45 9.21 -5.27
C GLY A 101 -58.21 9.84 -3.90
N SER A 102 -57.02 9.61 -3.35
CA SER A 102 -56.62 10.12 -2.04
C SER A 102 -55.18 10.60 -2.07
N TRP A 103 -54.91 11.71 -1.39
CA TRP A 103 -53.55 12.22 -1.18
C TRP A 103 -53.41 12.75 0.24
N ARG A 104 -52.17 12.78 0.74
CA ARG A 104 -51.79 13.28 2.06
C ARG A 104 -50.48 14.03 1.96
N PHE A 105 -50.38 15.14 2.68
CA PHE A 105 -49.19 15.98 2.78
C PHE A 105 -49.04 16.42 4.24
N LEU A 106 -48.01 15.91 4.92
CA LEU A 106 -47.77 16.09 6.34
C LEU A 106 -46.33 16.63 6.55
N PRO A 107 -46.14 17.97 6.57
CA PRO A 107 -44.90 18.58 7.02
C PRO A 107 -44.81 18.56 8.55
N GLN A 108 -43.61 18.34 9.08
CA GLN A 108 -43.31 18.36 10.51
C GLN A 108 -41.99 19.10 10.74
N ILE A 109 -41.96 19.95 11.77
CA ILE A 109 -40.77 20.67 12.22
C ILE A 109 -40.50 20.28 13.67
N THR A 110 -39.28 19.82 13.95
CA THR A 110 -38.85 19.43 15.29
C THR A 110 -37.64 20.27 15.70
N LEU A 111 -37.74 21.03 16.80
CA LEU A 111 -36.66 21.82 17.36
C LEU A 111 -36.32 21.34 18.78
N PRO A 112 -35.09 20.83 19.01
CA PRO A 112 -34.65 20.45 20.35
C PRO A 112 -34.45 21.68 21.25
N LEU A 113 -35.22 21.80 22.35
CA LEU A 113 -35.06 22.88 23.34
C LEU A 113 -34.12 22.48 24.50
N PHE A 114 -34.23 21.24 24.98
CA PHE A 114 -33.39 20.73 26.06
C PHE A 114 -33.10 19.23 25.89
N HIS A 115 -31.81 18.87 25.88
CA HIS A 115 -31.32 17.49 25.75
C HIS A 115 -30.28 17.13 26.83
N GLY A 116 -30.30 17.82 27.99
CA GLY A 116 -29.38 17.52 29.09
C GLY A 116 -27.89 17.60 28.73
N GLY A 117 -27.52 18.43 27.74
CA GLY A 117 -26.14 18.56 27.26
C GLY A 117 -25.70 17.54 26.21
N ALA A 118 -26.54 16.55 25.84
CA ALA A 118 -26.18 15.50 24.87
C ALA A 118 -25.68 16.06 23.53
N LEU A 119 -26.40 17.04 22.95
CA LEU A 119 -26.00 17.66 21.67
C LEU A 119 -24.63 18.35 21.75
N ARG A 120 -24.30 18.93 22.92
CA ARG A 120 -23.01 19.57 23.13
C ARG A 120 -21.90 18.53 23.30
N ALA A 121 -22.15 17.47 24.06
CA ALA A 121 -21.22 16.35 24.18
C ALA A 121 -20.94 15.69 22.81
N ASP A 122 -21.95 15.53 21.96
CA ASP A 122 -21.78 15.00 20.59
C ASP A 122 -20.97 15.94 19.69
N LEU A 123 -21.18 17.26 19.81
CA LEU A 123 -20.38 18.25 19.10
C LEU A 123 -18.92 18.24 19.57
N ASP A 124 -18.69 18.18 20.88
CA ASP A 124 -17.36 18.11 21.47
C ASP A 124 -16.65 16.82 21.04
N ARG A 125 -17.36 15.68 21.05
CA ARG A 125 -16.86 14.41 20.51
C ARG A 125 -16.48 14.52 19.05
N ALA A 126 -17.28 15.20 18.22
CA ALA A 126 -16.95 15.41 16.80
C ALA A 126 -15.68 16.26 16.63
N HIS A 127 -15.49 17.27 17.49
CA HIS A 127 -14.26 18.07 17.53
C HIS A 127 -13.03 17.24 17.93
N VAL A 128 -13.13 16.43 18.98
CA VAL A 128 -12.06 15.51 19.40
C VAL A 128 -11.73 14.52 18.29
N GLN A 129 -12.74 13.94 17.62
CA GLN A 129 -12.51 13.02 16.50
C GLN A 129 -11.74 13.69 15.36
N LYS A 130 -12.04 14.95 15.04
CA LYS A 130 -11.24 15.72 14.07
C LYS A 130 -9.79 15.86 14.52
N GLN A 131 -9.54 16.19 15.80
CA GLN A 131 -8.18 16.30 16.33
C GLN A 131 -7.41 14.97 16.25
N ILE A 132 -8.07 13.85 16.53
CA ILE A 132 -7.50 12.51 16.34
C ILE A 132 -7.09 12.29 14.88
N GLU A 133 -7.94 12.65 13.92
CA GLU A 133 -7.59 12.49 12.49
C GLU A 133 -6.50 13.47 12.03
N ILE A 134 -6.36 14.65 12.65
CA ILE A 134 -5.22 15.56 12.42
C ILE A 134 -3.93 14.88 12.86
N ALA A 135 -3.86 14.40 14.11
CA ALA A 135 -2.69 13.71 14.62
C ALA A 135 -2.35 12.46 13.80
N ARG A 136 -3.37 11.74 13.31
CA ARG A 136 -3.20 10.60 12.40
C ARG A 136 -2.61 11.01 11.05
N TYR A 137 -3.10 12.10 10.47
CA TYR A 137 -2.55 12.65 9.22
C TYR A 137 -1.08 13.06 9.39
N GLU A 138 -0.75 13.77 10.47
CA GLU A 138 0.62 14.15 10.81
C GLU A 138 1.52 12.93 11.02
N ASN A 139 1.04 11.90 11.73
CA ASN A 139 1.77 10.66 11.95
C ASN A 139 2.08 9.92 10.64
N VAL A 140 1.11 9.85 9.72
CA VAL A 140 1.31 9.23 8.40
C VAL A 140 2.38 9.99 7.59
N ILE A 141 2.38 11.33 7.65
CA ILE A 141 3.41 12.15 7.02
C ILE A 141 4.79 11.86 7.65
N GLN A 142 4.90 11.88 8.97
CA GLN A 142 6.16 11.61 9.68
C GLN A 142 6.71 10.22 9.36
N GLN A 143 5.85 9.20 9.32
CA GLN A 143 6.25 7.85 8.94
C GLN A 143 6.71 7.82 7.48
N ALA A 144 6.02 8.53 6.58
CA ALA A 144 6.44 8.59 5.18
C ALA A 144 7.83 9.23 5.00
N PHE A 145 8.12 10.28 5.76
CA PHE A 145 9.44 10.89 5.81
C PHE A 145 10.51 9.92 6.31
N ARG A 146 10.21 9.20 7.39
CA ARG A 146 11.10 8.17 7.93
C ARG A 146 11.40 7.08 6.90
N ASP A 147 10.37 6.53 6.25
CA ASP A 147 10.54 5.49 5.23
C ASP A 147 11.49 5.92 4.10
N VAL A 148 11.39 7.18 3.65
CA VAL A 148 12.27 7.73 2.60
C VAL A 148 13.68 7.97 3.13
N ALA A 149 13.82 8.53 4.33
CA ALA A 149 15.12 8.77 4.96
C ALA A 149 15.89 7.45 5.18
N ASP A 150 15.20 6.42 5.69
CA ASP A 150 15.76 5.08 5.89
C ASP A 150 16.17 4.45 4.56
N GLY A 151 15.34 4.58 3.52
CA GLY A 151 15.66 4.07 2.19
C GLY A 151 16.89 4.75 1.55
N LEU A 152 17.04 6.07 1.71
CA LEU A 152 18.19 6.83 1.21
C LEU A 152 19.46 6.55 2.01
N ALA A 153 19.36 6.42 3.34
CA ALA A 153 20.47 6.04 4.19
C ALA A 153 20.93 4.61 3.88
N GLY A 154 19.99 3.67 3.76
CA GLY A 154 20.22 2.29 3.37
C GLY A 154 20.88 2.15 2.00
N GLN A 155 20.55 3.02 1.04
CA GLN A 155 21.14 2.97 -0.30
C GLN A 155 22.66 3.19 -0.25
N ARG A 156 23.13 4.16 0.55
CA ARG A 156 24.58 4.41 0.70
C ARG A 156 25.27 3.28 1.45
N THR A 157 24.75 2.93 2.64
CA THR A 157 25.40 1.95 3.51
C THR A 157 25.44 0.55 2.92
N LEU A 158 24.39 0.13 2.20
CA LEU A 158 24.37 -1.19 1.55
C LEU A 158 25.31 -1.27 0.36
N ASN A 159 25.53 -0.17 -0.37
CA ASN A 159 26.53 -0.15 -1.45
C ASN A 159 27.94 -0.39 -0.90
N ASP A 160 28.31 0.31 0.19
CA ASP A 160 29.61 0.14 0.84
C ASP A 160 29.78 -1.26 1.45
N GLN A 161 28.70 -1.82 2.01
CA GLN A 161 28.70 -3.19 2.53
C GLN A 161 28.89 -4.21 1.42
N VAL A 162 28.21 -4.08 0.27
CA VAL A 162 28.39 -5.00 -0.87
C VAL A 162 29.84 -5.01 -1.35
N GLN A 163 30.47 -3.84 -1.50
CA GLN A 163 31.88 -3.75 -1.88
C GLN A 163 32.81 -4.42 -0.86
N SER A 164 32.50 -4.28 0.43
CA SER A 164 33.29 -4.89 1.50
C SER A 164 33.15 -6.41 1.56
N GLU A 165 31.94 -6.94 1.39
CA GLU A 165 31.71 -8.39 1.30
C GLU A 165 32.33 -8.98 0.02
N GLN A 166 32.34 -8.23 -1.09
CA GLN A 166 32.99 -8.65 -2.33
C GLN A 166 34.51 -8.83 -2.11
N ARG A 167 35.17 -7.86 -1.46
CA ARG A 167 36.59 -7.98 -1.07
C ARG A 167 36.83 -9.14 -0.10
N ALA A 168 35.90 -9.41 0.82
CA ALA A 168 36.01 -10.55 1.74
C ALA A 168 35.93 -11.91 1.02
N VAL A 169 35.08 -12.02 -0.01
CA VAL A 169 35.03 -13.20 -0.88
C VAL A 169 36.33 -13.38 -1.64
N GLU A 170 36.86 -12.31 -2.24
CA GLU A 170 38.13 -12.34 -2.98
C GLU A 170 39.30 -12.77 -2.08
N ALA A 171 39.42 -12.19 -0.87
CA ALA A 171 40.45 -12.58 0.08
C ALA A 171 40.31 -14.05 0.54
N SER A 172 39.09 -14.52 0.80
CA SER A 172 38.84 -15.92 1.20
C SER A 172 39.10 -16.90 0.05
N GLN A 173 38.87 -16.48 -1.19
CA GLN A 173 39.14 -17.27 -2.39
C GLN A 173 40.65 -17.50 -2.54
N ILE A 174 41.45 -16.44 -2.40
CA ILE A 174 42.92 -16.52 -2.43
C ILE A 174 43.44 -17.44 -1.32
N ALA A 175 42.89 -17.34 -0.10
CA ALA A 175 43.27 -18.20 1.01
C ALA A 175 42.96 -19.68 0.76
N TYR A 176 41.79 -19.97 0.18
CA TYR A 176 41.39 -21.33 -0.20
C TYR A 176 42.29 -21.92 -1.29
N GLU A 177 42.63 -21.13 -2.31
CA GLU A 177 43.55 -21.55 -3.38
C GLU A 177 44.95 -21.86 -2.84
N LEU A 178 45.48 -21.00 -1.96
CA LEU A 178 46.78 -21.21 -1.33
C LEU A 178 46.79 -22.45 -0.43
N ALA A 179 45.74 -22.66 0.38
CA ALA A 179 45.62 -23.86 1.21
C ALA A 179 45.51 -25.13 0.35
N GLY A 180 44.84 -25.05 -0.80
CA GLY A 180 44.75 -26.15 -1.77
C GLY A 180 46.12 -26.54 -2.33
N LEU A 181 46.94 -25.56 -2.72
CA LEU A 181 48.30 -25.79 -3.19
C LEU A 181 49.17 -26.43 -2.10
N ARG A 182 49.13 -25.91 -0.87
CA ARG A 182 49.95 -26.46 0.25
C ARG A 182 49.55 -27.88 0.63
N PHE A 183 48.25 -28.19 0.59
CA PHE A 183 47.77 -29.56 0.81
C PHE A 183 48.24 -30.51 -0.29
N GLN A 184 48.20 -30.09 -1.56
CA GLN A 184 48.67 -30.88 -2.70
C GLN A 184 50.17 -31.18 -2.63
N GLU A 185 50.96 -30.21 -2.15
CA GLU A 185 52.40 -30.36 -1.91
C GLU A 185 52.74 -31.09 -0.58
N GLY A 186 51.73 -31.51 0.20
CA GLY A 186 51.91 -32.21 1.47
C GLY A 186 52.47 -31.36 2.61
N VAL A 187 52.43 -30.03 2.49
CA VAL A 187 52.97 -29.07 3.45
C VAL A 187 52.02 -28.79 4.61
N ASP A 188 50.71 -28.82 4.37
CA ASP A 188 49.65 -28.57 5.35
C ASP A 188 48.60 -29.70 5.36
N ASP A 189 47.89 -29.87 6.47
CA ASP A 189 46.83 -30.88 6.63
C ASP A 189 45.49 -30.47 5.96
N TYR A 190 44.66 -31.46 5.64
CA TYR A 190 43.34 -31.28 5.02
C TYR A 190 42.40 -30.40 5.85
N LEU A 191 42.60 -30.35 7.17
CA LEU A 191 41.79 -29.51 8.06
C LEU A 191 41.91 -28.02 7.71
N THR A 192 43.10 -27.55 7.31
CA THR A 192 43.34 -26.16 6.88
C THR A 192 42.62 -25.84 5.57
N LEU A 193 42.61 -26.78 4.62
CA LEU A 193 41.86 -26.67 3.38
C LEU A 193 40.34 -26.61 3.64
N LEU A 194 39.84 -27.45 4.55
CA LEU A 194 38.42 -27.47 4.90
C LEU A 194 37.98 -26.19 5.62
N ASP A 195 38.81 -25.64 6.49
CA ASP A 195 38.52 -24.39 7.20
C ASP A 195 38.45 -23.20 6.23
N THR A 196 39.43 -23.06 5.34
CA THR A 196 39.42 -22.01 4.29
C THR A 196 38.23 -22.16 3.34
N HIS A 197 37.83 -23.41 2.99
CA HIS A 197 36.62 -23.65 2.20
C HIS A 197 35.35 -23.17 2.94
N ARG A 198 35.23 -23.46 4.24
CA ARG A 198 34.10 -22.99 5.07
C ARG A 198 34.08 -21.46 5.16
N MET A 199 35.23 -20.83 5.32
CA MET A 199 35.36 -19.36 5.33
C MET A 199 34.89 -18.74 4.01
N LEU A 200 35.37 -19.26 2.87
CA LEU A 200 34.96 -18.83 1.54
C LEU A 200 33.45 -18.98 1.33
N TYR A 201 32.90 -20.15 1.64
CA TYR A 201 31.47 -20.41 1.51
C TYR A 201 30.64 -19.46 2.38
N GLY A 202 31.07 -19.22 3.63
CA GLY A 202 30.43 -18.25 4.51
C GLY A 202 30.49 -16.81 3.97
N ALA A 203 31.61 -16.40 3.36
CA ALA A 203 31.74 -15.09 2.71
C ALA A 203 30.81 -14.95 1.51
N GLN A 204 30.72 -15.98 0.65
CA GLN A 204 29.83 -15.99 -0.51
C GLN A 204 28.36 -15.88 -0.08
N GLN A 205 27.95 -16.62 0.96
CA GLN A 205 26.59 -16.53 1.50
C GLN A 205 26.25 -15.13 2.05
N ARG A 206 27.20 -14.48 2.75
CA ARG A 206 27.03 -13.11 3.23
C ARG A 206 26.86 -12.13 2.08
N LEU A 207 27.70 -12.20 1.06
CA LEU A 207 27.60 -11.33 -0.13
C LEU A 207 26.23 -11.45 -0.80
N VAL A 208 25.73 -12.68 -1.00
CA VAL A 208 24.40 -12.92 -1.59
C VAL A 208 23.30 -12.29 -0.72
N ARG A 209 23.36 -12.46 0.60
CA ARG A 209 22.39 -11.85 1.53
C ARG A 209 22.44 -10.32 1.49
N THR A 210 23.62 -9.73 1.44
CA THR A 210 23.79 -8.27 1.37
C THR A 210 23.25 -7.70 0.06
N ARG A 211 23.50 -8.36 -1.08
CA ARG A 211 22.92 -7.98 -2.37
C ARG A 211 21.38 -8.05 -2.36
N LEU A 212 20.81 -9.08 -1.73
CA LEU A 212 19.36 -9.15 -1.55
C LEU A 212 18.83 -7.96 -0.72
N MET A 213 19.51 -7.60 0.37
CA MET A 213 19.13 -6.45 1.19
C MET A 213 19.20 -5.13 0.42
N GLN A 214 20.22 -4.95 -0.42
CA GLN A 214 20.36 -3.79 -1.31
C GLN A 214 19.17 -3.68 -2.28
N GLN A 215 18.78 -4.78 -2.93
CA GLN A 215 17.63 -4.80 -3.84
C GLN A 215 16.32 -4.52 -3.11
N LEU A 216 16.10 -5.12 -1.95
CA LEU A 216 14.93 -4.86 -1.12
C LEU A 216 14.86 -3.38 -0.68
N ASN A 217 15.99 -2.76 -0.37
CA ASN A 217 16.05 -1.34 -0.04
C ASN A 217 15.60 -0.46 -1.22
N ILE A 218 16.02 -0.77 -2.45
CA ILE A 218 15.59 -0.05 -3.66
C ILE A 218 14.07 -0.18 -3.86
N ILE A 219 13.52 -1.39 -3.71
CA ILE A 219 12.07 -1.65 -3.80
C ILE A 219 11.31 -0.85 -2.72
N ASN A 220 11.82 -0.86 -1.49
CA ASN A 220 11.22 -0.12 -0.39
C ASN A 220 11.27 1.39 -0.62
N LEU A 221 12.38 1.92 -1.16
CA LEU A 221 12.50 3.33 -1.50
C LEU A 221 11.52 3.73 -2.62
N TYR A 222 11.39 2.90 -3.66
CA TYR A 222 10.39 3.12 -4.73
C TYR A 222 8.97 3.16 -4.16
N LYS A 223 8.63 2.22 -3.26
CA LYS A 223 7.34 2.21 -2.55
C LYS A 223 7.16 3.46 -1.68
N ALA A 224 8.19 3.85 -0.92
CA ALA A 224 8.15 5.00 0.00
C ALA A 224 7.93 6.33 -0.73
N LEU A 225 8.47 6.46 -1.95
CA LEU A 225 8.27 7.61 -2.85
C LEU A 225 6.88 7.64 -3.52
N GLY A 226 6.03 6.66 -3.25
CA GLY A 226 4.70 6.55 -3.87
C GLY A 226 4.72 5.98 -5.29
N GLY A 227 5.74 5.19 -5.63
CA GLY A 227 5.86 4.47 -6.90
C GLY A 227 4.68 3.52 -7.15
N GLY A 228 4.42 3.24 -8.44
CA GLY A 228 3.40 2.27 -8.89
C GLY A 228 1.97 2.80 -8.96
N TRP A 229 1.61 3.86 -8.22
CA TRP A 229 0.23 4.36 -8.20
C TRP A 229 -0.15 5.20 -9.45
N ARG A 230 0.64 6.22 -9.79
CA ARG A 230 0.35 7.07 -10.97
C ARG A 230 0.46 6.27 -12.26
N GLU A 231 1.52 5.48 -12.41
CA GLU A 231 1.77 4.62 -13.57
C GLU A 231 0.61 3.64 -13.81
N TYR A 232 0.10 2.99 -12.75
CA TYR A 232 -1.07 2.10 -12.87
C TYR A 232 -2.35 2.87 -13.19
N SER A 233 -2.59 4.01 -12.52
CA SER A 233 -3.80 4.81 -12.74
C SER A 233 -3.88 5.39 -14.15
N GLU A 234 -2.76 5.88 -14.68
CA GLU A 234 -2.67 6.44 -16.03
C GLU A 234 -2.73 5.34 -17.09
N LYS A 235 -2.07 4.21 -16.88
CA LYS A 235 -2.15 3.06 -17.78
C LYS A 235 -3.58 2.52 -17.84
N LYS A 236 -4.25 2.38 -16.70
CA LYS A 236 -5.66 1.98 -16.63
C LYS A 236 -6.58 3.00 -17.32
N ALA A 237 -6.35 4.29 -17.13
CA ALA A 237 -7.11 5.35 -17.80
C ALA A 237 -6.93 5.33 -19.32
N ARG A 238 -5.70 5.14 -19.81
CA ARG A 238 -5.42 4.98 -21.26
C ARG A 238 -6.07 3.71 -21.83
N LEU A 239 -5.98 2.58 -21.12
CA LEU A 239 -6.63 1.33 -21.54
C LEU A 239 -8.16 1.46 -21.56
N ALA A 240 -8.75 2.23 -20.65
CA ALA A 240 -10.18 2.51 -20.65
C ALA A 240 -10.62 3.43 -21.80
N GLN A 241 -9.74 4.32 -22.28
CA GLN A 241 -10.01 5.19 -23.43
C GLN A 241 -9.87 4.47 -24.78
N ILE A 242 -9.12 3.37 -24.84
CA ILE A 242 -8.91 2.56 -26.06
C ILE A 242 -10.01 1.49 -26.22
N ALA A 243 -10.80 1.20 -25.17
CA ALA A 243 -11.92 0.27 -25.26
C ALA A 243 -13.04 0.85 -26.15
N PRO A 244 -13.50 0.14 -27.20
CA PRO A 244 -14.56 0.66 -28.07
C PRO A 244 -15.86 0.85 -27.27
N ALA A 245 -16.45 2.04 -27.36
CA ALA A 245 -17.74 2.34 -26.77
C ALA A 245 -18.76 1.29 -27.22
N SER A 246 -19.28 0.49 -26.29
CA SER A 246 -20.30 -0.50 -26.61
C SER A 246 -21.50 0.19 -27.27
N PRO A 247 -21.97 -0.30 -28.43
CA PRO A 247 -23.12 0.32 -29.08
C PRO A 247 -24.34 0.13 -28.20
N VAL A 248 -24.85 1.23 -27.66
CA VAL A 248 -26.12 1.29 -26.94
C VAL A 248 -27.21 0.86 -27.92
N ARG A 249 -27.67 -0.38 -27.80
CA ARG A 249 -28.77 -0.93 -28.59
C ARG A 249 -30.05 -0.21 -28.17
N ARG A 250 -30.43 0.83 -28.92
CA ARG A 250 -31.77 1.43 -28.81
C ARG A 250 -32.79 0.39 -29.24
N ALA A 251 -33.49 -0.20 -28.27
CA ALA A 251 -34.72 -0.91 -28.54
C ALA A 251 -35.76 0.13 -29.01
N ARG A 252 -36.28 -0.07 -30.21
CA ARG A 252 -37.55 0.50 -30.68
C ARG A 252 -38.68 -0.38 -30.19
#